data_AF-A0A1L7XS54-F1
#
_entry.id   AF-A0A1L7XS54-F1
#
_cell.length_a   1.000
_cell.length_b   1.000
_cell.length_c   1.000
_cell.angle_alpha   90.00
_cell.angle_beta   90.00
_cell.angle_gamma   90.00
#
_symmetry.space_group_name_H-M   'P 1'
#
loop_
_entity.id
_entity.type
_entity.pdbx_description
1 polymer ?
#
loop_
_entity_poly.entity_id
_entity_poly.type
_entity_poly.pdbx_seq_one_letter_code
_entity_poly.pdbx_strand_id
1 'polypeptide(L)'
;MKDVYVFQRHELDWLTIHYGSEPTEKSDQIRTVIYATYTPARMASVEQLRIKKVVFESFGGTTHWPHEQIVARPTQMFLPDGTRDARDRDQPREMPEMTDKLLKLAGAKPY
;
A
#
# COMPACT_ATOMS: atom_id res chain seq x y z
N MET A 1 -20.47 -4.50 -7.25
CA MET A 1 -19.63 -3.52 -6.54
C MET A 1 -18.34 -3.38 -7.34
N LYS A 2 -18.29 -2.43 -8.29
CA LYS A 2 -17.17 -2.24 -9.22
C LYS A 2 -17.02 -0.76 -9.56
N ASP A 3 -16.80 0.06 -8.53
CA ASP A 3 -16.40 1.45 -8.74
C ASP A 3 -15.19 1.75 -7.84
N VAL A 4 -14.02 1.28 -8.28
CA VAL A 4 -12.74 1.74 -7.72
C VAL A 4 -12.41 3.04 -8.44
N TYR A 5 -12.71 4.16 -7.81
CA TYR A 5 -12.28 5.46 -8.30
C TYR A 5 -10.80 5.63 -7.99
N VAL A 6 -9.94 5.36 -8.97
CA VAL A 6 -8.55 5.83 -8.93
C VAL A 6 -8.60 7.33 -9.19
N PHE A 7 -8.65 8.13 -8.13
CA PHE A 7 -8.44 9.57 -8.24
C PHE A 7 -6.98 9.82 -8.64
N GLN A 8 -6.67 9.78 -9.93
CA GLN A 8 -5.52 10.51 -10.44
C GLN A 8 -5.88 12.00 -10.39
N ARG A 9 -5.76 12.61 -9.21
CA ARG A 9 -5.73 14.07 -9.11
C ARG A 9 -4.43 14.52 -9.78
N HIS A 10 -4.52 14.89 -11.05
CA HIS A 10 -3.42 15.44 -11.84
C HIS A 10 -2.94 16.82 -11.33
N GLU A 11 -3.40 17.27 -10.16
CA GLU A 11 -3.26 18.64 -9.65
C GLU A 11 -2.77 18.73 -8.18
N LEU A 12 -2.50 17.59 -7.52
CA LEU A 12 -1.86 17.62 -6.19
C LEU A 12 -0.36 17.45 -6.34
N ASP A 13 0.36 18.58 -6.33
CA ASP A 13 1.78 18.59 -5.98
C ASP A 13 1.94 18.30 -4.48
N TRP A 14 3.15 17.95 -4.03
CA TRP A 14 3.44 17.69 -2.61
C TRP A 14 3.12 18.89 -1.70
N LEU A 15 3.01 20.10 -2.28
CA LEU A 15 2.63 21.35 -1.61
C LEU A 15 1.13 21.63 -1.60
N THR A 16 0.31 20.90 -2.37
CA THR A 16 -1.10 21.23 -2.47
C THR A 16 -1.84 20.84 -1.18
N ILE A 17 -2.31 21.86 -0.45
CA ILE A 17 -3.14 21.67 0.74
C ILE A 17 -4.42 20.94 0.34
N HIS A 18 -4.70 19.83 1.01
CA HIS A 18 -5.91 19.06 0.82
C HIS A 18 -6.35 18.40 2.13
N TYR A 19 -7.62 18.05 2.21
CA TYR A 19 -8.22 17.35 3.35
C TYR A 19 -9.26 16.33 2.86
N GLY A 20 -9.48 15.29 3.65
CA GLY A 20 -10.62 14.40 3.47
C GLY A 20 -11.86 15.04 4.11
N SER A 21 -12.95 15.15 3.35
CA SER A 21 -14.23 15.63 3.89
C SER A 21 -14.96 14.48 4.57
N GLU A 22 -15.57 14.75 5.73
CA GLU A 22 -16.44 13.80 6.41
C GLU A 22 -17.71 13.51 5.60
N PRO A 23 -18.25 12.29 5.67
CA PRO A 23 -19.54 12.00 5.06
C PRO A 23 -20.64 12.87 5.67
N THR A 24 -21.57 13.36 4.86
CA THR A 24 -22.77 14.06 5.32
C THR A 24 -23.93 13.09 5.52
N GLU A 25 -25.01 13.52 6.18
CA GLU A 25 -26.24 12.72 6.35
C GLU A 25 -26.86 12.26 5.01
N LYS A 26 -26.58 12.97 3.92
CA LYS A 26 -27.03 12.63 2.56
C LYS A 26 -26.14 11.60 1.86
N SER A 27 -25.04 11.18 2.48
CA SER A 27 -24.11 10.24 1.87
C SER A 27 -24.67 8.82 1.94
N ASP A 28 -25.04 8.27 0.79
CA ASP A 28 -25.55 6.92 0.61
C ASP A 28 -24.55 5.97 -0.08
N GLN A 29 -23.37 6.47 -0.46
CA GLN A 29 -22.36 5.72 -1.20
C GLN A 29 -21.05 5.54 -0.42
N ILE A 30 -20.56 4.30 -0.39
CA ILE A 30 -19.22 3.95 0.11
C ILE A 30 -18.18 4.38 -0.93
N ARG A 31 -17.19 5.17 -0.51
CA ARG A 31 -16.05 5.57 -1.34
C ARG A 31 -14.79 4.87 -0.84
N THR A 32 -14.15 4.10 -1.71
CA THR A 32 -12.87 3.44 -1.41
C THR A 32 -11.76 4.16 -2.15
N VAL A 33 -10.68 4.50 -1.44
CA VAL A 33 -9.51 5.18 -2.00
C VAL A 33 -8.27 4.34 -1.73
N ILE A 34 -7.40 4.21 -2.73
CA ILE A 34 -6.06 3.66 -2.59
C ILE A 34 -5.08 4.83 -2.68
N TYR A 35 -4.31 5.05 -1.62
CA TYR A 35 -3.25 6.05 -1.62
C TYR A 35 -2.00 5.44 -2.26
N ALA A 36 -1.64 5.97 -3.43
CA ALA A 36 -0.38 5.67 -4.10
C ALA A 36 0.41 6.98 -4.21
N THR A 37 1.65 6.96 -3.74
CA THR A 37 2.55 8.11 -3.80
C THR A 37 3.67 7.84 -4.81
N TYR A 38 4.14 8.90 -5.46
CA TYR A 38 5.31 8.84 -6.33
C TYR A 38 6.58 9.04 -5.53
N THR A 39 7.57 8.19 -5.77
CA THR A 39 8.92 8.39 -5.22
C THR A 39 9.96 7.93 -6.25
N PRO A 40 10.88 8.82 -6.68
CA PRO A 40 11.92 8.48 -7.64
C PRO A 40 12.77 7.30 -7.21
N ALA A 41 13.08 6.39 -8.13
CA ALA A 41 13.93 5.22 -7.86
C ALA A 41 15.31 5.59 -7.30
N ARG A 42 15.87 6.74 -7.73
CA ARG A 42 17.16 7.27 -7.25
C ARG A 42 17.20 7.57 -5.75
N MET A 43 16.05 7.66 -5.08
CA MET A 43 15.95 7.91 -3.64
C MET A 43 15.97 6.61 -2.81
N ALA A 44 15.88 5.45 -3.45
CA ALA A 44 15.91 4.17 -2.76
C ALA A 44 17.35 3.65 -2.62
N SER A 45 17.75 3.27 -1.41
CA SER A 45 18.99 2.53 -1.20
C SER A 45 18.83 1.04 -1.54
N VAL A 46 19.94 0.36 -1.79
CA VAL A 46 19.94 -1.09 -2.07
C VAL A 46 19.32 -1.88 -0.91
N GLU A 47 19.61 -1.49 0.34
CA GLU A 47 19.06 -2.15 1.52
C GLU A 47 17.55 -1.95 1.64
N GLN A 48 17.04 -0.77 1.31
CA GLN A 48 15.60 -0.51 1.29
C GLN A 48 14.88 -1.36 0.24
N LEU A 49 15.46 -1.51 -0.96
CA LEU A 49 14.93 -2.41 -1.99
C LEU A 49 14.93 -3.87 -1.52
N ARG A 50 15.98 -4.30 -0.81
CA ARG A 50 16.04 -5.65 -0.23
C ARG A 50 14.90 -5.89 0.77
N ILE A 51 14.64 -4.94 1.67
CA ILE A 51 13.52 -5.03 2.63
C ILE A 51 12.18 -5.08 1.89
N LYS A 52 11.96 -4.17 0.93
CA LYS A 52 10.73 -4.13 0.12
C LYS A 52 10.49 -5.44 -0.61
N LYS A 53 11.53 -6.03 -1.20
CA LYS A 53 11.45 -7.32 -1.88
C LYS A 53 10.97 -8.41 -0.93
N VAL A 54 11.62 -8.57 0.22
CA VAL A 54 11.24 -9.60 1.22
C VAL A 54 9.80 -9.40 1.70
N VAL A 55 9.39 -8.16 1.97
CA VAL A 55 8.03 -7.86 2.42
C VAL A 55 7.00 -8.11 1.32
N PHE A 56 7.30 -7.77 0.07
CA PHE A 56 6.41 -8.03 -1.06
C PHE A 56 6.23 -9.52 -1.31
N GLU A 57 7.31 -10.31 -1.28
CA GLU A 57 7.29 -11.76 -1.46
C GLU A 57 6.53 -12.50 -0.33
N SER A 58 6.43 -11.89 0.86
CA SER A 58 5.67 -12.43 2.00
C SER A 58 4.26 -11.86 2.15
N PHE A 59 3.77 -11.09 1.17
CA PHE A 59 2.48 -10.40 1.20
C PHE A 59 2.29 -9.47 2.42
N GLY A 60 3.40 -8.94 2.94
CA GLY A 60 3.40 -8.05 4.10
C GLY A 60 3.26 -6.57 3.76
N GLY A 61 3.29 -5.76 4.82
CA GLY A 61 3.28 -4.30 4.74
C GLY A 61 4.53 -3.68 5.35
N THR A 62 4.85 -2.46 4.92
CA THR A 62 5.88 -1.61 5.54
C THR A 62 5.24 -0.43 6.28
N THR A 63 6.07 0.37 6.94
CA THR A 63 5.75 1.75 7.33
C THR A 63 5.33 2.62 6.13
N HIS A 64 4.67 3.75 6.43
CA HIS A 64 3.99 4.61 5.46
C HIS A 64 4.93 5.36 4.49
N TRP A 65 6.11 5.81 4.96
CA TRP A 65 7.01 6.61 4.14
C TRP A 65 7.70 5.76 3.05
N PRO A 66 7.62 6.15 1.76
CA PRO A 66 7.98 5.28 0.65
C PRO A 66 9.50 5.10 0.44
N HIS A 67 10.35 5.97 0.97
CA HIS A 67 11.81 5.94 0.79
C HIS A 67 12.62 6.16 2.07
N GLU A 68 11.98 6.28 3.23
CA GLU A 68 12.67 6.49 4.50
C GLU A 68 12.02 5.66 5.60
N GLN A 69 12.84 5.24 6.57
CA GLN A 69 12.38 4.51 7.76
C GLN A 69 11.49 3.30 7.41
N ILE A 70 11.88 2.56 6.35
CA ILE A 70 11.15 1.37 5.89
C ILE A 70 11.37 0.24 6.89
N VAL A 71 10.32 -0.10 7.63
CA VAL A 71 10.31 -1.19 8.61
C VAL A 71 9.20 -2.16 8.24
N ALA A 72 9.54 -3.45 8.16
CA ALA A 72 8.58 -4.52 7.93
C ALA A 72 7.61 -4.65 9.12
N ARG A 73 6.33 -4.89 8.82
CA ARG A 73 5.31 -5.17 9.84
C ARG A 73 5.03 -6.67 9.92
N PRO A 74 4.58 -7.16 11.08
CA PRO A 74 4.03 -8.51 11.17
C PRO A 74 2.93 -8.72 10.13
N THR A 75 2.93 -9.87 9.48
CA THR A 75 1.94 -10.25 8.46
C THR A 75 0.66 -10.82 9.08
N GLN A 76 0.76 -11.34 10.30
CA GLN A 76 -0.33 -12.02 10.99
C GLN A 76 -1.00 -11.09 12.00
N MET A 77 -2.32 -11.17 12.06
CA MET A 77 -3.14 -10.39 12.97
C MET A 77 -3.69 -11.30 14.09
N PHE A 78 -3.53 -10.83 15.32
CA PHE A 78 -3.99 -11.53 16.52
C PHE A 78 -5.05 -10.70 17.24
N LEU A 79 -6.05 -11.38 17.78
CA LEU A 79 -7.07 -10.81 18.65
C LEU A 79 -6.47 -10.45 20.02
N PRO A 80 -7.16 -9.65 20.86
CA PRO A 80 -6.66 -9.28 22.19
C PRO A 80 -6.35 -10.47 23.12
N ASP A 81 -6.95 -11.63 22.87
CA ASP A 81 -6.73 -12.88 23.61
C ASP A 81 -5.50 -13.68 23.11
N GLY A 82 -4.79 -13.18 22.10
CA GLY A 82 -3.62 -13.82 21.50
C GLY A 82 -3.94 -14.88 20.47
N THR A 83 -5.22 -15.17 20.18
CA THR A 83 -5.61 -16.07 19.09
C THR A 83 -5.48 -15.37 17.75
N ARG A 84 -5.12 -16.12 16.69
CA ARG A 84 -5.05 -15.57 15.33
C ARG A 84 -6.47 -15.19 14.86
N ASP A 85 -6.64 -13.99 14.31
CA ASP A 85 -7.95 -13.58 13.77
C ASP A 85 -8.35 -14.52 12.63
N ALA A 86 -9.52 -15.15 12.71
CA ALA A 86 -10.00 -16.09 11.69
C ALA A 86 -10.22 -15.44 10.31
N ARG A 87 -10.25 -14.10 10.23
CA ARG A 87 -10.34 -13.32 8.99
C ARG A 87 -8.97 -12.97 8.41
N ASP A 88 -7.91 -13.19 9.18
CA ASP A 88 -6.52 -13.00 8.76
C ASP A 88 -6.18 -13.94 7.60
N ARG A 89 -5.26 -13.53 6.73
CA ARG A 89 -4.86 -14.29 5.55
C ARG A 89 -3.37 -14.12 5.30
N ASP A 90 -2.72 -15.22 4.94
CA ASP A 90 -1.29 -15.21 4.58
C ASP A 90 -1.05 -14.65 3.15
N GLN A 91 -2.09 -14.53 2.32
CA GLN A 91 -1.99 -14.04 0.95
C GLN A 91 -3.30 -13.38 0.46
N PRO A 92 -3.25 -12.59 -0.63
CA PRO A 92 -4.43 -12.07 -1.31
C PRO A 92 -5.42 -13.17 -1.73
N ARG A 93 -6.72 -12.83 -1.77
CA ARG A 93 -7.78 -13.72 -2.30
C ARG A 93 -7.62 -13.97 -3.79
N GLU A 94 -7.21 -12.93 -4.51
CA GLU A 94 -6.92 -12.95 -5.93
C GLU A 94 -5.47 -12.52 -6.08
N MET A 95 -4.65 -13.40 -6.63
CA MET A 95 -3.23 -13.14 -6.83
C MET A 95 -3.03 -12.19 -8.01
N PRO A 96 -2.17 -11.17 -7.89
CA PRO A 96 -1.85 -10.31 -9.01
C PRO A 96 -0.95 -11.03 -10.01
N GLU A 97 -1.02 -10.63 -11.28
CA GLU A 97 -0.01 -11.03 -12.26
C GLU A 97 1.34 -10.40 -11.89
N MET A 98 2.36 -11.22 -11.65
CA MET A 98 3.69 -10.79 -11.23
C MET A 98 4.52 -10.29 -12.41
N THR A 99 4.01 -9.28 -13.11
CA THR A 99 4.70 -8.65 -14.24
C THR A 99 5.95 -7.90 -13.79
N ASP A 100 6.91 -7.74 -14.70
CA ASP A 100 8.11 -6.93 -14.47
C ASP A 100 7.78 -5.51 -14.02
N LYS A 101 6.72 -4.91 -14.57
CA LYS A 101 6.26 -3.58 -14.20
C LYS A 101 5.77 -3.55 -12.75
N LEU A 102 4.99 -4.54 -12.32
CA LEU A 102 4.54 -4.65 -10.93
C LEU A 102 5.74 -4.80 -9.99
N LEU A 103 6.66 -5.72 -10.31
CA LEU A 103 7.84 -5.99 -9.48
C LEU A 103 8.73 -4.75 -9.33
N LYS A 104 8.88 -3.95 -10.39
CA LYS A 104 9.59 -2.67 -10.34
C LYS A 104 8.86 -1.63 -9.48
N LEU A 105 7.55 -1.49 -9.63
CA LEU A 105 6.74 -0.57 -8.82
C LEU A 105 6.73 -0.95 -7.33
N ALA A 106 6.72 -2.24 -7.02
CA ALA A 106 6.81 -2.75 -5.65
C ALA A 106 8.21 -2.56 -5.02
N GLY A 107 9.24 -2.25 -5.81
CA GLY A 107 10.63 -2.25 -5.36
C GLY A 107 11.20 -3.67 -5.13
N ALA A 108 10.51 -4.71 -5.61
CA ALA A 108 10.96 -6.10 -5.58
C ALA A 108 11.97 -6.42 -6.71
N LYS A 109 11.96 -5.60 -7.77
CA LYS A 109 12.93 -5.62 -8.87
C LYS A 109 13.48 -4.20 -9.08
N PRO A 110 14.81 -4.01 -9.20
CA PRO A 110 15.37 -2.72 -9.58
C PRO A 110 14.87 -2.24 -10.95
N TYR A 111 14.83 -0.92 -11.15
CA TYR A 111 14.43 -0.30 -12.42
C TYR A 111 15.46 -0.51 -13.52
#